data_AF-A0A9E0B8S7-F1
#
_entry.id   AF-A0A9E0B8S7-F1
#
_cell.length_a   1.000
_cell.length_b   1.000
_cell.length_c   1.000
_cell.angle_alpha   90.00
_cell.angle_beta   90.00
_cell.angle_gamma   90.00
#
_symmetry.space_group_name_H-M   'P 1'
#
loop_
_entity.id
_entity.type
_entity.pdbx_description
1 polymer ?
#
loop_
_entity_poly.entity_id
_entity_poly.type
_entity_poly.pdbx_seq_one_letter_code
_entity_poly.pdbx_strand_id
1 'polypeptide(L)'
;MKIIKRSGSEVTFDISKIMAAVAKANKEVVHSERLSDEQIETISDNVESICQEMNRSLNVEEIQDLVENQIMNMRAFAVARKYITYRYKRALVRKSNSTDEQILSLLECNNEEVKQENSNKNPTVNSVQRDYMAGEVSKDITKRFLLPADIVDAHEQGLIHFHDADYFAQHMHNCCLVNLEDMLQNGTVISETMIEKPHSFSTACNIATQAIAQIASSQYGGQSISLAHLAPFVQISREKFIKQVAEEFKATGIDAGEDKIKEVAELRVRDEIKRGVQM
;
A
#
# COMPACT_ATOMS: atom_id res chain seq x y z
N MET A 1 -14.82 -43.88 3.65
CA MET A 1 -13.35 -43.71 3.59
C MET A 1 -12.92 -42.44 4.35
N LYS A 2 -11.62 -42.24 4.55
CA LYS A 2 -11.07 -41.00 5.12
C LYS A 2 -10.40 -40.15 4.05
N ILE A 3 -10.42 -38.83 4.24
CA ILE A 3 -9.76 -37.85 3.39
C ILE A 3 -8.91 -36.90 4.21
N ILE A 4 -7.88 -36.34 3.60
CA ILE A 4 -6.96 -35.41 4.26
C ILE A 4 -7.44 -33.99 3.99
N LYS A 5 -7.86 -33.29 5.04
CA LYS A 5 -8.16 -31.85 4.96
C LYS A 5 -6.89 -31.07 4.66
N ARG A 6 -7.06 -29.84 4.17
CA ARG A 6 -5.95 -28.89 3.95
C ARG A 6 -5.13 -28.58 5.20
N SER A 7 -5.69 -28.80 6.40
CA SER A 7 -5.01 -28.71 7.70
C SER A 7 -4.15 -29.94 8.04
N GLY A 8 -4.05 -30.93 7.14
CA GLY A 8 -3.37 -32.21 7.39
C GLY A 8 -4.18 -33.20 8.24
N SER A 9 -5.36 -32.82 8.75
CA SER A 9 -6.20 -33.70 9.56
C SER A 9 -7.04 -34.65 8.71
N GLU A 10 -7.11 -35.91 9.15
CA GLU A 10 -7.99 -36.90 8.53
C GLU A 10 -9.43 -36.74 9.00
N VAL A 11 -10.37 -36.79 8.07
CA VAL A 11 -11.81 -36.80 8.37
C VAL A 11 -12.55 -37.81 7.52
N THR A 12 -13.72 -38.24 7.98
CA THR A 12 -14.61 -39.09 7.17
C THR A 12 -15.08 -38.32 5.94
N PHE A 13 -14.98 -38.98 4.78
CA PHE A 13 -15.56 -38.48 3.53
C PHE A 13 -17.07 -38.32 3.67
N ASP A 14 -17.60 -37.25 3.09
CA ASP A 14 -19.02 -36.90 3.15
C ASP A 14 -19.48 -36.47 1.75
N ILE A 15 -20.17 -37.37 1.07
CA ILE A 15 -20.67 -37.19 -0.30
C ILE A 15 -21.61 -35.99 -0.43
N SER A 16 -22.35 -35.65 0.64
CA SER A 16 -23.30 -34.53 0.64
C SER A 16 -22.60 -33.18 0.36
N LYS A 17 -21.31 -33.07 0.70
CA LYS A 17 -20.51 -31.87 0.43
C LYS A 17 -20.19 -31.69 -1.05
N ILE A 18 -20.00 -32.78 -1.78
CA ILE A 18 -19.80 -32.75 -3.23
C ILE A 18 -21.10 -32.37 -3.90
N MET A 19 -22.20 -33.06 -3.58
CA MET A 19 -23.53 -32.76 -4.12
C MET A 19 -23.91 -31.29 -3.89
N ALA A 20 -23.70 -30.77 -2.67
CA ALA A 20 -23.98 -29.37 -2.37
C ALA A 20 -23.10 -28.39 -3.16
N ALA A 21 -21.83 -28.72 -3.39
CA ALA A 21 -20.92 -27.88 -4.16
C ALA A 21 -21.28 -27.86 -5.65
N VAL A 22 -21.58 -29.01 -6.23
CA VAL A 22 -22.02 -29.14 -7.63
C VAL A 22 -23.39 -28.47 -7.81
N ALA A 23 -24.35 -28.69 -6.92
CA ALA A 23 -25.67 -28.06 -6.97
C ALA A 23 -25.60 -26.52 -6.88
N LYS A 24 -24.68 -25.97 -6.08
CA LYS A 24 -24.44 -24.52 -6.05
C LYS A 24 -23.92 -24.00 -7.39
N ALA A 25 -22.92 -24.67 -7.98
CA ALA A 25 -22.42 -24.31 -9.31
C ALA A 25 -23.50 -24.45 -10.40
N ASN A 26 -24.36 -25.47 -10.28
CA ASN A 26 -25.47 -25.72 -11.20
C ASN A 26 -26.55 -24.63 -11.15
N LYS A 27 -26.83 -24.05 -9.97
CA LYS A 27 -27.80 -22.95 -9.85
C LYS A 27 -27.33 -21.65 -10.51
N GLU A 28 -26.02 -21.47 -10.68
CA GLU A 28 -25.39 -20.28 -11.27
C GLU A 28 -25.39 -20.28 -12.81
N VAL A 29 -25.81 -21.37 -13.46
CA VAL A 29 -25.95 -21.45 -14.92
C VAL A 29 -27.42 -21.31 -15.35
N VAL A 30 -27.62 -20.92 -16.61
CA VAL A 30 -28.95 -20.81 -17.21
C VAL A 30 -29.67 -22.15 -17.23
N HIS A 31 -30.99 -22.14 -17.14
CA HIS A 31 -31.78 -23.37 -16.93
C HIS A 31 -31.53 -24.46 -17.97
N SER A 32 -31.30 -24.08 -19.23
CA SER A 32 -31.02 -25.00 -20.35
C SER A 32 -29.66 -25.70 -20.28
N GLU A 33 -28.73 -25.21 -19.45
CA GLU A 33 -27.38 -25.77 -19.30
C GLU A 33 -27.18 -26.46 -17.94
N ARG A 34 -28.26 -26.61 -17.15
CA ARG A 34 -28.21 -27.25 -15.84
C ARG A 34 -28.17 -28.76 -15.96
N LEU A 35 -27.39 -29.36 -15.06
CA LEU A 35 -27.47 -30.78 -14.74
C LEU A 35 -28.79 -31.08 -14.02
N SER A 36 -29.38 -32.25 -14.30
CA SER A 36 -30.48 -32.79 -13.49
C SER A 36 -29.98 -33.26 -12.13
N ASP A 37 -30.89 -33.44 -11.17
CA ASP A 37 -30.54 -33.94 -9.84
C ASP A 37 -29.91 -35.35 -9.92
N GLU A 38 -30.43 -36.21 -10.80
CA GLU A 38 -29.89 -37.55 -11.08
C GLU A 38 -28.46 -37.50 -11.65
N GLN A 39 -28.15 -36.51 -12.50
CA GLN A 39 -26.79 -36.31 -13.00
C GLN A 39 -25.83 -35.84 -11.91
N ILE A 40 -26.29 -34.98 -10.98
CA ILE A 40 -25.47 -34.51 -9.84
C ILE A 40 -25.18 -35.66 -8.87
N GLU A 41 -26.17 -36.52 -8.63
CA GLU A 41 -26.02 -37.74 -7.83
C GLU A 41 -25.01 -38.68 -8.49
N THR A 42 -25.17 -38.97 -9.78
CA THR A 42 -24.24 -39.80 -10.56
C THR A 42 -22.80 -39.26 -10.54
N ILE A 43 -22.60 -37.94 -10.65
CA ILE A 43 -21.27 -37.33 -10.52
C ILE A 43 -20.68 -37.62 -9.13
N SER A 44 -21.49 -37.47 -8.10
CA SER A 44 -21.05 -37.60 -6.71
C SER A 44 -20.72 -39.05 -6.37
N ASP A 45 -21.51 -40.00 -6.85
CA ASP A 45 -21.31 -41.45 -6.70
C ASP A 45 -20.07 -41.93 -7.45
N ASN A 46 -19.83 -41.41 -8.67
CA ASN A 46 -18.62 -41.72 -9.42
C ASN A 46 -17.37 -41.22 -8.70
N VAL A 47 -17.39 -40.00 -8.14
CA VAL A 47 -16.26 -39.49 -7.35
C VAL A 47 -16.05 -40.34 -6.10
N GLU A 48 -17.12 -40.72 -5.40
CA GLU A 48 -17.01 -41.59 -4.23
C GLU A 48 -16.41 -42.96 -4.59
N SER A 49 -16.86 -43.57 -5.68
CA SER A 49 -16.35 -44.85 -6.16
C SER A 49 -14.85 -44.78 -6.49
N ILE A 50 -14.43 -43.75 -7.24
CA ILE A 50 -13.00 -43.53 -7.56
C ILE A 50 -12.18 -43.35 -6.29
N CYS A 51 -12.71 -42.60 -5.32
CA CYS A 51 -12.00 -42.38 -4.06
C CYS A 51 -11.92 -43.66 -3.21
N GLN A 52 -12.89 -44.58 -3.30
CA GLN A 52 -12.88 -45.89 -2.62
C GLN A 52 -11.91 -46.88 -3.28
N GLU A 53 -11.78 -46.85 -4.61
CA GLU A 53 -10.84 -47.68 -5.36
C GLU A 53 -9.38 -47.26 -5.14
N MET A 54 -9.15 -46.01 -4.74
CA MET A 54 -7.82 -45.53 -4.40
C MET A 54 -7.36 -46.09 -3.05
N ASN A 55 -6.28 -46.86 -3.05
CA ASN A 55 -5.72 -47.51 -1.87
C ASN A 55 -4.94 -46.53 -0.94
N ARG A 56 -5.35 -45.25 -0.90
CA ARG A 56 -4.78 -44.18 -0.08
C ARG A 56 -5.81 -43.09 0.21
N SER A 57 -5.63 -42.35 1.31
CA SER A 57 -6.43 -41.16 1.60
C SER A 57 -6.11 -40.03 0.60
N LEU A 58 -7.14 -39.51 -0.07
CA LEU A 58 -7.01 -38.37 -0.97
C LEU A 58 -7.08 -37.05 -0.22
N ASN A 59 -6.36 -36.05 -0.72
CA ASN A 59 -6.48 -34.69 -0.23
C ASN A 59 -7.69 -33.97 -0.88
N VAL A 60 -8.11 -32.85 -0.29
CA VAL A 60 -9.30 -32.12 -0.78
C VAL A 60 -9.12 -31.52 -2.18
N GLU A 61 -7.91 -31.18 -2.61
CA GLU A 61 -7.69 -30.67 -3.98
C GLU A 61 -7.87 -31.80 -5.01
N GLU A 62 -7.32 -32.98 -4.74
CA GLU A 62 -7.48 -34.16 -5.60
C GLU A 62 -8.96 -34.53 -5.79
N ILE A 63 -9.75 -34.48 -4.72
CA ILE A 63 -11.20 -34.74 -4.79
C ILE A 63 -11.90 -33.66 -5.62
N GLN A 64 -11.46 -32.40 -5.52
CA GLN A 64 -12.03 -31.31 -6.31
C GLN A 64 -11.73 -31.46 -7.80
N ASP A 65 -10.52 -31.91 -8.15
CA ASP A 65 -10.14 -32.20 -9.53
C ASP A 65 -10.95 -33.39 -10.09
N LEU A 66 -11.23 -34.41 -9.27
CA LEU A 66 -12.13 -35.50 -9.65
C LEU A 66 -13.55 -35.01 -9.94
N VAL A 67 -14.10 -34.12 -9.11
CA VAL A 67 -15.43 -33.52 -9.35
C VAL A 67 -15.44 -32.71 -10.64
N GLU A 68 -14.41 -31.92 -10.90
CA GLU A 68 -14.26 -31.16 -12.14
C GLU A 68 -14.28 -32.08 -13.37
N ASN A 69 -13.48 -33.14 -13.33
CA ASN A 69 -13.41 -34.15 -14.40
C ASN A 69 -14.76 -34.83 -14.65
N GLN A 70 -15.50 -35.18 -13.59
CA GLN A 70 -16.82 -35.80 -13.73
C GLN A 70 -17.86 -34.84 -14.35
N ILE A 71 -17.86 -33.56 -13.97
CA ILE A 71 -18.74 -32.56 -14.60
C ILE A 71 -18.39 -32.39 -16.09
N MET A 72 -17.09 -32.38 -16.41
CA MET A 72 -16.60 -32.27 -17.78
C MET A 72 -16.96 -33.49 -18.64
N ASN A 73 -16.89 -34.70 -18.06
CA ASN A 73 -17.29 -35.94 -18.74
C ASN A 73 -18.77 -35.97 -19.12
N MET A 74 -19.63 -35.33 -18.33
CA MET A 74 -21.04 -35.13 -18.67
C MET A 74 -21.29 -34.03 -19.70
N ARG A 75 -20.22 -33.41 -20.24
CA ARG A 75 -20.26 -32.29 -21.19
C ARG A 75 -20.97 -31.05 -20.64
N ALA A 76 -21.07 -30.91 -19.32
CA ALA A 76 -21.68 -29.76 -18.65
C ALA A 76 -20.65 -28.63 -18.46
N PHE A 77 -20.12 -28.10 -19.57
CA PHE A 77 -19.01 -27.14 -19.58
C PHE A 77 -19.33 -25.84 -18.83
N ALA A 78 -20.57 -25.35 -18.93
CA ALA A 78 -21.00 -24.15 -18.23
C ALA A 78 -20.95 -24.33 -16.71
N VAL A 79 -21.40 -25.49 -16.22
CA VAL A 79 -21.39 -25.85 -14.79
C VAL A 79 -19.96 -26.04 -14.31
N ALA A 80 -19.11 -26.73 -15.09
CA ALA A 80 -17.69 -26.90 -14.79
C ALA A 80 -16.99 -25.54 -14.60
N ARG A 81 -17.20 -24.60 -15.53
CA ARG A 81 -16.61 -23.26 -15.42
C ARG A 81 -17.05 -22.52 -14.16
N LYS A 82 -18.33 -22.62 -13.77
CA LYS A 82 -18.84 -22.02 -12.52
C LYS A 82 -18.26 -22.70 -11.28
N TYR A 83 -18.14 -24.03 -11.30
CA TYR A 83 -17.54 -24.81 -10.22
C TYR A 83 -16.06 -24.43 -10.00
N ILE A 84 -15.27 -24.39 -11.08
CA ILE A 84 -13.85 -23.97 -11.07
C ILE A 84 -13.72 -22.54 -10.55
N THR A 85 -14.52 -21.61 -11.08
CA THR A 85 -14.48 -20.20 -10.66
C THR A 85 -14.83 -20.03 -9.18
N TYR A 86 -15.84 -20.76 -8.69
CA TYR A 86 -16.22 -20.74 -7.27
C TYR A 86 -15.09 -21.30 -6.38
N ARG A 87 -14.43 -22.41 -6.79
CA ARG A 87 -13.26 -22.97 -6.10
C ARG A 87 -12.13 -21.96 -6.03
N TYR A 88 -11.78 -21.35 -7.17
CA TYR A 88 -10.73 -20.34 -7.26
C TYR A 88 -11.02 -19.14 -6.34
N LYS A 89 -12.23 -18.58 -6.38
CA LYS A 89 -12.64 -17.50 -5.47
C LYS A 89 -12.56 -17.91 -4.00
N ARG A 90 -12.98 -19.12 -3.63
CA ARG A 90 -12.92 -19.63 -2.24
C ARG A 90 -11.50 -19.96 -1.79
N ALA A 91 -10.60 -20.33 -2.70
CA ALA A 91 -9.18 -20.48 -2.42
C ALA A 91 -8.54 -19.11 -2.16
N LEU A 92 -8.87 -18.10 -2.98
CA LEU A 92 -8.44 -16.72 -2.81
C LEU A 92 -8.87 -16.14 -1.45
N VAL A 93 -10.14 -16.32 -1.07
CA VAL A 93 -10.69 -15.86 0.21
C VAL A 93 -10.00 -16.54 1.39
N ARG A 94 -9.68 -17.83 1.32
CA ARG A 94 -9.01 -18.54 2.41
C ARG A 94 -7.52 -18.17 2.54
N LYS A 95 -6.87 -17.85 1.42
CA LYS A 95 -5.51 -17.27 1.44
C LYS A 95 -5.53 -15.84 1.98
N SER A 96 -6.61 -15.08 1.75
CA SER A 96 -6.84 -13.76 2.35
C SER A 96 -6.96 -13.80 3.89
N ASN A 97 -7.44 -14.90 4.47
CA ASN A 97 -7.61 -15.00 5.92
C ASN A 97 -6.29 -14.98 6.72
N SER A 98 -5.12 -15.27 6.13
CA SER A 98 -3.83 -15.10 6.83
C SER A 98 -3.47 -13.62 6.98
N THR A 99 -3.81 -12.80 5.98
CA THR A 99 -3.65 -11.34 6.03
C THR A 99 -4.53 -10.74 7.12
N ASP A 100 -5.77 -11.24 7.27
CA ASP A 100 -6.68 -10.79 8.33
C ASP A 100 -6.14 -11.11 9.73
N GLU A 101 -5.50 -12.27 9.92
CA GLU A 101 -4.85 -12.65 11.19
C GLU A 101 -3.62 -11.78 11.48
N GLN A 102 -2.82 -11.46 10.45
CA GLN A 102 -1.72 -10.49 10.56
C GLN A 102 -2.23 -9.08 10.92
N ILE A 103 -3.27 -8.60 10.27
CA ILE A 103 -3.92 -7.31 10.58
C ILE A 103 -4.48 -7.30 12.01
N LEU A 104 -5.12 -8.38 12.45
CA LEU A 104 -5.61 -8.52 13.82
C LEU A 104 -4.47 -8.50 14.84
N SER A 105 -3.34 -9.18 14.55
CA SER A 105 -2.15 -9.17 15.41
C SER A 105 -1.50 -7.78 15.53
N LEU A 106 -1.62 -6.93 14.50
CA LEU A 106 -1.19 -5.54 14.53
C LEU A 106 -2.07 -4.69 15.44
N LEU A 107 -3.39 -4.83 15.33
CA LEU A 107 -4.37 -4.13 16.17
C LEU A 107 -4.18 -4.42 17.66
N GLU A 108 -3.77 -5.64 17.99
CA GLU A 108 -3.46 -6.04 19.37
C GLU A 108 -2.03 -5.67 19.81
N CYS A 109 -1.23 -5.04 18.95
CA CYS A 109 0.19 -4.75 19.17
C CYS A 109 1.04 -5.99 19.50
N ASN A 110 0.66 -7.17 18.99
CA ASN A 110 1.29 -8.45 19.33
C ASN A 110 2.29 -8.95 18.27
N ASN A 111 2.40 -8.27 17.12
CA ASN A 111 3.30 -8.66 16.04
C ASN A 111 4.71 -8.04 16.21
N GLU A 112 5.68 -8.80 16.72
CA GLU A 112 7.05 -8.33 16.94
C GLU A 112 7.85 -8.11 15.65
N GLU A 113 7.55 -8.85 14.58
CA GLU A 113 8.28 -8.74 13.31
C GLU A 113 8.01 -7.39 12.64
N VAL A 114 6.74 -6.98 12.58
CA VAL A 114 6.34 -5.68 12.03
C VAL A 114 6.81 -4.52 12.91
N LYS A 115 6.93 -4.71 14.23
CA LYS A 115 7.53 -3.71 15.12
C LYS A 115 9.01 -3.44 14.81
N GLN A 116 9.73 -4.43 14.30
CA GLN A 116 11.17 -4.36 14.07
C GLN A 116 11.55 -4.10 12.60
N GLU A 117 10.59 -4.15 11.68
CA GLU A 117 10.81 -3.90 10.25
C GLU A 117 11.31 -2.47 9.97
N ASN A 118 10.83 -1.48 10.73
CA ASN A 118 11.20 -0.09 10.54
C ASN A 118 11.63 0.58 11.85
N SER A 119 12.94 0.75 12.03
CA SER A 119 13.53 1.38 13.22
C SER A 119 13.11 2.84 13.43
N ASN A 120 12.61 3.51 12.38
CA ASN A 120 12.21 4.91 12.44
C ASN A 120 10.73 5.10 12.77
N LYS A 121 9.91 4.02 12.78
CA LYS A 121 8.47 4.08 13.05
C LYS A 121 8.18 3.59 14.46
N ASN A 122 7.55 4.42 15.29
CA ASN A 122 7.09 3.98 16.61
C ASN A 122 5.80 3.17 16.46
N PRO A 123 5.82 1.85 16.73
CA PRO A 123 4.70 0.97 16.43
C PRO A 123 3.47 1.24 17.28
N THR A 124 3.55 1.99 18.39
CA THR A 124 2.37 2.27 19.24
C THR A 124 1.57 3.48 18.80
N VAL A 125 2.07 4.24 17.80
CA VAL A 125 1.39 5.43 17.30
C VAL A 125 0.29 5.03 16.31
N ASN A 126 -0.91 5.60 16.46
CA ASN A 126 -2.07 5.26 15.63
C ASN A 126 -1.84 5.42 14.12
N SER A 127 -1.10 6.44 13.69
CA SER A 127 -0.77 6.62 12.28
C SER A 127 0.12 5.50 11.74
N VAL A 128 1.08 5.03 12.55
CA VAL A 128 1.97 3.91 12.22
C VAL A 128 1.18 2.60 12.16
N GLN A 129 0.27 2.37 13.11
CA GLN A 129 -0.60 1.20 13.08
C GLN A 129 -1.45 1.13 11.80
N ARG A 130 -2.05 2.25 11.39
CA ARG A 130 -2.82 2.31 10.13
C ARG A 130 -1.95 2.05 8.91
N ASP A 131 -0.74 2.59 8.89
CA ASP A 131 0.24 2.38 7.82
C ASP A 131 0.67 0.91 7.75
N TYR A 132 0.94 0.26 8.88
CA TYR A 132 1.23 -1.19 8.92
C TYR A 132 0.06 -2.05 8.44
N MET A 133 -1.18 -1.72 8.81
CA MET A 133 -2.35 -2.43 8.27
C MET A 133 -2.43 -2.32 6.75
N ALA A 134 -2.19 -1.14 6.18
CA ALA A 134 -2.15 -0.94 4.73
C ALA A 134 -0.95 -1.67 4.09
N GLY A 135 0.18 -1.68 4.77
CA GLY A 135 1.41 -2.36 4.35
C GLY A 135 1.25 -3.86 4.23
N GLU A 136 0.63 -4.53 5.21
CA GLU A 136 0.39 -5.98 5.15
C GLU A 136 -0.56 -6.36 4.00
N VAL A 137 -1.60 -5.55 3.76
CA VAL A 137 -2.49 -5.73 2.60
C VAL A 137 -1.69 -5.58 1.30
N SER A 138 -0.81 -4.58 1.22
CA SER A 138 0.03 -4.33 0.05
C SER A 138 1.02 -5.46 -0.19
N LYS A 139 1.73 -5.95 0.83
CA LYS A 139 2.63 -7.11 0.74
C LYS A 139 1.91 -8.34 0.20
N ASP A 140 0.71 -8.63 0.71
CA ASP A 140 -0.08 -9.77 0.26
C ASP A 140 -0.54 -9.62 -1.22
N ILE A 141 -0.97 -8.43 -1.64
CA ILE A 141 -1.30 -8.14 -3.04
C ILE A 141 -0.05 -8.28 -3.93
N THR A 142 1.07 -7.70 -3.50
CA THR A 142 2.36 -7.71 -4.20
C THR A 142 2.82 -9.14 -4.46
N LYS A 143 2.83 -10.00 -3.43
CA LYS A 143 3.25 -11.40 -3.53
C LYS A 143 2.32 -12.24 -4.41
N ARG A 144 1.00 -11.96 -4.39
CA ARG A 144 0.02 -12.80 -5.12
C ARG A 144 -0.20 -12.42 -6.56
N PHE A 145 -0.09 -11.13 -6.89
CA PHE A 145 -0.58 -10.61 -8.16
C PHE A 145 0.42 -9.76 -8.92
N LEU A 146 1.32 -9.05 -8.23
CA LEU A 146 2.17 -8.05 -8.87
C LEU A 146 3.57 -8.59 -9.20
N LEU A 147 4.12 -9.46 -8.36
CA LEU A 147 5.44 -10.06 -8.59
C LEU A 147 5.37 -11.45 -9.21
N PRO A 148 6.30 -11.79 -10.12
CA PRO A 148 6.51 -13.15 -10.58
C PRO A 148 6.85 -14.10 -9.42
N ALA A 149 6.41 -15.36 -9.52
CA ALA A 149 6.55 -16.34 -8.45
C ALA A 149 8.02 -16.65 -8.10
N ASP A 150 8.91 -16.68 -9.10
CA ASP A 150 10.35 -16.89 -8.92
C ASP A 150 11.02 -15.76 -8.12
N ILE A 151 10.58 -14.52 -8.30
CA ILE A 151 11.04 -13.36 -7.52
C ILE A 151 10.55 -13.44 -6.07
N VAL A 152 9.29 -13.82 -5.87
CA VAL A 152 8.72 -14.01 -4.52
C VAL A 152 9.46 -15.13 -3.80
N ASP A 153 9.64 -16.29 -4.43
CA ASP A 153 10.34 -17.42 -3.83
C ASP A 153 11.79 -17.08 -3.48
N ALA A 154 12.50 -16.34 -4.35
CA ALA A 154 13.85 -15.88 -4.09
C ALA A 154 13.93 -14.91 -2.90
N HIS A 155 12.92 -14.04 -2.72
CA HIS A 155 12.82 -13.15 -1.56
C HIS A 155 12.57 -13.92 -0.26
N GLU A 156 11.62 -14.86 -0.25
CA GLU A 156 11.29 -15.68 0.93
C GLU A 156 12.44 -16.61 1.35
N GLN A 157 13.24 -17.08 0.39
CA GLN A 157 14.45 -17.87 0.65
C GLN A 157 15.65 -17.01 1.08
N GLY A 158 15.53 -15.68 1.08
CA GLY A 158 16.62 -14.75 1.40
C GLY A 158 17.71 -14.67 0.34
N LEU A 159 17.47 -15.14 -0.88
CA LEU A 159 18.40 -15.04 -2.00
C LEU A 159 18.49 -13.60 -2.53
N ILE A 160 17.35 -12.90 -2.50
CA ILE A 160 17.24 -11.47 -2.79
C ILE A 160 16.40 -10.79 -1.72
N HIS A 161 16.41 -9.46 -1.71
CA HIS A 161 15.49 -8.67 -0.89
C HIS A 161 14.75 -7.69 -1.79
N PHE A 162 13.44 -7.89 -1.96
CA PHE A 162 12.58 -6.93 -2.65
C PHE A 162 12.20 -5.84 -1.66
N HIS A 163 12.77 -4.65 -1.83
CA HIS A 163 12.54 -3.52 -0.95
C HIS A 163 11.11 -2.97 -1.10
N ASP A 164 10.55 -2.47 0.01
CA ASP A 164 9.31 -1.68 0.06
C ASP A 164 8.09 -2.40 -0.56
N ALA A 165 8.00 -3.72 -0.37
CA ALA A 165 6.89 -4.56 -0.84
C ALA A 165 5.52 -4.12 -0.29
N ASP A 166 5.53 -3.47 0.88
CA ASP A 166 4.41 -2.85 1.57
C ASP A 166 3.90 -1.55 0.91
N TYR A 167 4.65 -0.97 -0.02
CA TYR A 167 4.24 0.22 -0.78
C TYR A 167 4.10 -0.03 -2.29
N PHE A 168 4.45 -1.22 -2.77
CA PHE A 168 4.51 -1.52 -4.20
C PHE A 168 3.13 -1.50 -4.89
N ALA A 169 2.07 -1.88 -4.18
CA ALA A 169 0.72 -1.92 -4.75
C ALA A 169 0.16 -0.53 -5.09
N GLN A 170 0.67 0.55 -4.47
CA GLN A 170 0.21 1.92 -4.69
C GLN A 170 0.88 2.63 -5.88
N HIS A 171 1.75 1.96 -6.65
CA HIS A 171 2.50 2.54 -7.79
C HIS A 171 3.27 3.84 -7.45
N MET A 172 3.76 3.93 -6.21
CA MET A 172 4.58 5.04 -5.75
C MET A 172 6.04 4.89 -6.20
N HIS A 173 6.78 5.99 -6.18
CA HIS A 173 8.22 5.99 -6.43
C HIS A 173 8.99 5.90 -5.11
N ASN A 174 10.28 5.55 -5.18
CA ASN A 174 11.14 5.48 -4.01
C ASN A 174 11.58 6.88 -3.54
N CYS A 175 12.70 7.37 -4.08
CA CYS A 175 13.31 8.64 -3.68
C CYS A 175 13.24 9.68 -4.80
N CYS A 176 13.34 10.95 -4.44
CA CYS A 176 13.50 12.04 -5.40
C CYS A 176 14.44 13.16 -4.90
N LEU A 177 14.99 13.89 -5.87
CA LEU A 177 15.56 15.21 -5.64
C LEU A 177 14.46 16.22 -5.97
N VAL A 178 13.97 16.93 -4.96
CA VAL A 178 12.87 17.87 -5.15
C VAL A 178 13.39 19.10 -5.89
N ASN A 179 12.75 19.45 -7.00
CA ASN A 179 13.03 20.68 -7.72
C ASN A 179 12.42 21.90 -7.01
N LEU A 180 12.91 22.17 -5.80
CA LEU A 180 12.40 23.24 -4.95
C LEU A 180 12.64 24.62 -5.56
N GLU A 181 13.67 24.78 -6.40
CA GLU A 181 13.91 26.03 -7.12
C GLU A 181 12.71 26.37 -8.02
N ASP A 182 12.28 25.45 -8.88
CA ASP A 182 11.14 25.65 -9.77
C ASP A 182 9.86 25.95 -9.00
N MET A 183 9.57 25.14 -7.98
CA MET A 183 8.38 25.31 -7.12
C MET A 183 8.31 26.69 -6.47
N LEU A 184 9.46 27.24 -6.05
CA LEU A 184 9.51 28.54 -5.38
C LEU A 184 9.62 29.71 -6.35
N GLN A 185 10.29 29.56 -7.50
CA GLN A 185 10.48 30.65 -8.45
C GLN A 185 9.25 30.85 -9.36
N ASN A 186 8.61 29.76 -9.78
CA ASN A 186 7.49 29.78 -10.73
C ASN A 186 6.13 29.60 -10.04
N GLY A 187 6.14 29.34 -8.73
CA GLY A 187 4.96 28.96 -7.97
C GLY A 187 4.64 27.47 -8.13
N THR A 188 3.80 26.95 -7.25
CA THR A 188 3.44 25.53 -7.19
C THR A 188 2.01 25.36 -6.71
N VAL A 189 1.38 24.23 -7.03
CA VAL A 189 0.09 23.87 -6.44
C VAL A 189 0.34 22.92 -5.27
N ILE A 190 -0.19 23.26 -4.10
CA ILE A 190 -0.17 22.41 -2.91
C ILE A 190 -1.62 22.24 -2.46
N SER A 191 -2.10 21.00 -2.41
CA SER A 191 -3.48 20.68 -2.00
C SER A 191 -4.52 21.54 -2.74
N GLU A 192 -4.45 21.53 -4.07
CA GLU A 192 -5.32 22.29 -4.98
C GLU A 192 -5.23 23.82 -4.87
N THR A 193 -4.33 24.34 -4.04
CA THR A 193 -4.12 25.77 -3.86
C THR A 193 -2.86 26.22 -4.61
N MET A 194 -3.01 27.20 -5.50
CA MET A 194 -1.86 27.83 -6.16
C MET A 194 -1.10 28.71 -5.17
N ILE A 195 0.17 28.40 -4.99
CA ILE A 195 1.13 29.14 -4.19
C ILE A 195 2.02 29.91 -5.16
N GLU A 196 1.97 31.24 -5.09
CA GLU A 196 2.86 32.10 -5.87
C GLU A 196 4.28 32.13 -5.28
N LYS A 197 5.18 32.78 -6.01
CA LYS A 197 6.56 33.01 -5.56
C LYS A 197 6.59 33.68 -4.17
N PRO A 198 7.35 33.15 -3.20
CA PRO A 198 7.44 33.75 -1.87
C PRO A 198 8.08 35.14 -1.89
N HIS A 199 7.52 36.04 -1.09
CA HIS A 199 8.00 37.42 -0.91
C HIS A 199 8.83 37.62 0.38
N SER A 200 9.27 36.53 1.01
CA SER A 200 10.21 36.54 2.13
C SER A 200 10.88 35.17 2.30
N PHE A 201 12.04 35.15 2.96
CA PHE A 201 12.73 33.91 3.33
C PHE A 201 11.87 33.02 4.23
N SER A 202 11.20 33.59 5.25
CA SER A 202 10.34 32.81 6.13
C SER A 202 9.17 32.15 5.39
N THR A 203 8.55 32.86 4.43
CA THR A 203 7.50 32.28 3.59
C THR A 203 8.04 31.16 2.69
N ALA A 204 9.25 31.32 2.14
CA ALA A 204 9.87 30.28 1.34
C ALA A 204 10.14 29.01 2.15
N CYS A 205 10.63 29.12 3.39
CA CYS A 205 10.78 27.99 4.30
C CYS A 205 9.45 27.28 4.57
N ASN A 206 8.39 28.04 4.86
CA ASN A 206 7.05 27.46 5.10
C ASN A 206 6.52 26.68 3.90
N ILE A 207 6.72 27.19 2.68
CA ILE A 207 6.29 26.51 1.45
C ILE A 207 7.15 25.26 1.22
N ALA A 208 8.46 25.33 1.47
CA ALA A 208 9.35 24.17 1.38
C ALA A 208 8.93 23.06 2.36
N THR A 209 8.62 23.38 3.61
CA THR A 209 8.13 22.42 4.60
C THR A 209 6.83 21.74 4.15
N GLN A 210 5.89 22.51 3.58
CA GLN A 210 4.65 21.96 3.04
C GLN A 210 4.91 21.03 1.85
N ALA A 211 5.76 21.45 0.90
CA ALA A 211 6.15 20.63 -0.25
C ALA A 211 6.77 19.30 0.19
N ILE A 212 7.72 19.34 1.13
CA ILE A 212 8.37 18.16 1.71
C ILE A 212 7.34 17.21 2.31
N ALA A 213 6.38 17.72 3.09
CA ALA A 213 5.35 16.88 3.71
C ALA A 213 4.44 16.19 2.68
N GLN A 214 4.05 16.90 1.62
CA GLN A 214 3.22 16.34 0.55
C GLN A 214 3.96 15.30 -0.29
N ILE A 215 5.22 15.58 -0.63
CA ILE A 215 6.07 14.65 -1.39
C ILE A 215 6.33 13.38 -0.57
N ALA A 216 6.64 13.51 0.72
CA ALA A 216 6.79 12.38 1.64
C ALA A 216 5.55 11.48 1.67
N SER A 217 4.36 12.06 1.53
CA SER A 217 3.09 11.31 1.53
C SER A 217 2.80 10.61 0.20
N SER A 218 3.59 10.89 -0.85
CA SER A 218 3.42 10.38 -2.22
C SER A 218 4.56 9.46 -2.67
N GLN A 219 5.53 9.19 -1.79
CA GLN A 219 6.65 8.28 -2.02
C GLN A 219 6.95 7.48 -0.74
N TYR A 220 7.68 6.38 -0.83
CA TYR A 220 8.06 5.57 0.35
C TYR A 220 9.53 5.73 0.75
N GLY A 221 10.32 6.41 -0.09
CA GLY A 221 11.73 6.67 0.14
C GLY A 221 12.06 8.06 0.67
N GLY A 222 13.36 8.33 0.74
CA GLY A 222 13.92 9.61 1.11
C GLY A 222 13.71 10.69 0.04
N GLN A 223 13.71 11.94 0.49
CA GLN A 223 13.76 13.11 -0.40
C GLN A 223 14.91 14.00 0.01
N SER A 224 15.47 14.72 -0.95
CA SER A 224 16.51 15.71 -0.69
C SER A 224 16.16 17.01 -1.36
N ILE A 225 16.44 18.10 -0.63
CA ILE A 225 16.33 19.47 -1.13
C ILE A 225 17.72 20.13 -1.07
N SER A 226 17.94 21.13 -1.91
CA SER A 226 19.10 22.00 -1.79
C SER A 226 18.73 23.28 -1.06
N LEU A 227 19.46 23.60 0.01
CA LEU A 227 19.30 24.88 0.72
C LEU A 227 19.66 26.08 -0.17
N ALA A 228 20.43 25.87 -1.24
CA ALA A 228 20.73 26.91 -2.21
C ALA A 228 19.46 27.45 -2.89
N HIS A 229 18.40 26.66 -3.00
CA HIS A 229 17.13 27.09 -3.60
C HIS A 229 16.37 28.09 -2.71
N LEU A 230 16.66 28.14 -1.40
CA LEU A 230 16.09 29.10 -0.45
C LEU A 230 16.90 30.40 -0.36
N ALA A 231 18.19 30.36 -0.71
CA ALA A 231 19.10 31.51 -0.60
C ALA A 231 18.62 32.78 -1.33
N PRO A 232 18.01 32.72 -2.54
CA PRO A 232 17.49 33.91 -3.21
C PRO A 232 16.47 34.70 -2.39
N PHE A 233 15.69 34.01 -1.54
CA PHE A 233 14.66 34.64 -0.71
C PHE A 233 15.24 35.43 0.47
N VAL A 234 16.49 35.18 0.85
CA VAL A 234 17.22 36.02 1.82
C VAL A 234 17.41 37.42 1.27
N GLN A 235 17.74 37.55 -0.02
CA GLN A 235 17.91 38.86 -0.65
C GLN A 235 16.57 39.63 -0.73
N ILE A 236 15.48 38.93 -1.05
CA ILE A 236 14.12 39.52 -1.05
C ILE A 236 13.77 40.07 0.34
N SER A 237 14.02 39.28 1.39
CA SER A 237 13.85 39.73 2.76
C SER A 237 14.74 40.91 3.14
N ARG A 238 16.00 40.91 2.70
CA ARG A 238 16.94 42.02 2.95
C ARG A 238 16.42 43.33 2.36
N GLU A 239 16.00 43.32 1.10
CA GLU A 239 15.45 44.49 0.44
C GLU A 239 14.15 44.98 1.11
N LYS A 240 13.29 44.04 1.52
CA LYS A 240 12.08 44.33 2.29
C LYS A 240 12.42 45.03 3.62
N PHE A 241 13.36 44.51 4.40
CA PHE A 241 13.73 45.10 5.68
C PHE A 241 14.44 46.44 5.54
N ILE A 242 15.27 46.64 4.51
CA ILE A 242 15.88 47.95 4.23
C ILE A 242 14.79 49.00 4.02
N LYS A 243 13.76 48.70 3.21
CA LYS A 243 12.64 49.61 2.97
C LYS A 243 11.87 49.90 4.26
N GLN A 244 11.53 48.87 5.02
CA GLN A 244 10.80 49.02 6.29
C GLN A 244 11.56 49.87 7.30
N VAL A 245 12.86 49.62 7.50
CA VAL A 245 13.68 50.39 8.45
C VAL A 245 13.82 51.84 7.99
N ALA A 246 14.00 52.11 6.69
CA ALA A 246 14.06 53.47 6.16
C ALA A 246 12.76 54.24 6.41
N GLU A 247 11.60 53.60 6.18
CA GLU A 247 10.28 54.17 6.43
C GLU A 247 10.06 54.43 7.94
N GLU A 248 10.43 53.48 8.80
CA GLU A 248 10.34 53.61 10.25
C GLU A 248 11.18 54.78 10.79
N PHE A 249 12.43 54.91 10.34
CA PHE A 249 13.32 55.99 10.75
C PHE A 249 12.79 57.36 10.29
N LYS A 250 12.33 57.45 9.04
CA LYS A 250 11.69 58.66 8.52
C LYS A 250 10.44 59.02 9.31
N ALA A 251 9.58 58.05 9.64
CA ALA A 251 8.35 58.27 10.38
C ALA A 251 8.59 58.69 11.85
N THR A 252 9.72 58.27 12.43
CA THR A 252 10.11 58.58 13.82
C THR A 252 11.06 59.78 13.93
N GLY A 253 11.45 60.39 12.81
CA GLY A 253 12.34 61.56 12.78
C GLY A 253 13.82 61.23 13.05
N ILE A 254 14.21 59.96 12.91
CA ILE A 254 15.61 59.53 13.04
C ILE A 254 16.32 59.80 11.70
N ASP A 255 17.24 60.76 11.69
CA ASP A 255 18.13 61.01 10.56
C ASP A 255 19.31 60.03 10.60
N ALA A 256 19.17 58.91 9.89
CA ALA A 256 20.23 57.91 9.77
C ALA A 256 20.65 57.74 8.32
N GLY A 257 21.96 57.70 8.08
CA GLY A 257 22.51 57.38 6.76
C GLY A 257 22.19 55.95 6.32
N GLU A 258 22.31 55.69 5.01
CA GLU A 258 22.00 54.38 4.40
C GLU A 258 22.71 53.21 5.08
N ASP A 259 23.95 53.40 5.54
CA ASP A 259 24.73 52.34 6.18
C ASP A 259 24.09 51.88 7.49
N LYS A 260 23.51 52.81 8.26
CA LYS A 260 22.84 52.47 9.52
C LYS A 260 21.51 51.74 9.28
N ILE A 261 20.78 52.13 8.24
CA ILE A 261 19.57 51.43 7.79
C ILE A 261 19.90 49.99 7.39
N LYS A 262 20.95 49.81 6.57
CA LYS A 262 21.42 48.49 6.13
C LYS A 262 21.88 47.62 7.32
N GLU A 263 22.56 48.21 8.30
CA GLU A 263 22.99 47.51 9.51
C GLU A 263 21.79 46.97 10.32
N VAL A 264 20.77 47.80 10.57
CA VAL A 264 19.56 47.40 11.30
C VAL A 264 18.74 46.40 10.50
N ALA A 265 18.63 46.57 9.19
CA ALA A 265 17.96 45.60 8.32
C ALA A 265 18.65 44.24 8.36
N GLU A 266 19.99 44.18 8.34
CA GLU A 266 20.74 42.91 8.39
C GLU A 266 20.56 42.18 9.73
N LEU A 267 20.37 42.90 10.85
CA LEU A 267 19.97 42.28 12.12
C LEU A 267 18.63 41.56 12.00
N ARG A 268 17.64 42.18 11.33
CA ARG A 268 16.33 41.57 11.06
C ARG A 268 16.42 40.40 10.08
N VAL A 269 17.24 40.50 9.03
CA VAL A 269 17.51 39.39 8.09
C VAL A 269 18.08 38.19 8.84
N ARG A 270 19.10 38.39 9.68
CA ARG A 270 19.70 37.30 10.46
C ARG A 270 18.72 36.65 11.42
N ASP A 271 17.86 37.44 12.05
CA ASP A 271 16.80 36.93 12.90
C ASP A 271 15.76 36.12 12.11
N GLU A 272 15.35 36.59 10.93
CA GLU A 272 14.43 35.85 10.06
C GLU A 272 15.06 34.54 9.55
N ILE A 273 16.36 34.53 9.20
CA ILE A 273 17.04 33.29 8.80
C ILE A 273 17.00 32.26 9.93
N LYS A 274 17.32 32.68 11.16
CA LYS A 274 17.30 31.79 12.34
C LYS A 274 15.91 31.21 12.55
N ARG A 275 14.88 32.06 12.55
CA ARG A 275 13.49 31.62 12.72
C ARG A 275 13.03 30.75 11.57
N GLY A 276 13.36 31.12 10.33
CA GLY A 276 12.99 30.40 9.12
C GLY A 276 13.55 28.98 9.06
N VAL A 277 14.78 28.77 9.53
CA VAL A 277 15.43 27.45 9.55
C VAL A 277 14.97 26.59 10.74
N GLN A 278 14.62 27.21 11.87
CA GLN A 278 14.19 26.49 13.08
C GLN A 278 12.74 25.99 13.03
N MET A 279 11.92 26.55 12.13
CA MET A 279 10.47 26.37 12.04
C MET A 279 10.08 25.02 11.41
#